data_AF-A0A093GW64-F1
#
_entry.id   AF-A0A093GW64-F1
#
_cell.length_a   1.000
_cell.length_b   1.000
_cell.length_c   1.000
_cell.angle_alpha   90.00
_cell.angle_beta   90.00
_cell.angle_gamma   90.00
#
_symmetry.space_group_name_H-M   'P 1'
#
loop_
_entity.id
_entity.type
_entity.pdbx_description
1 polymer ?
#
loop_
_entity_poly.entity_id
_entity_poly.type
_entity_poly.pdbx_seq_one_letter_code
_entity_poly.pdbx_strand_id
1 'polypeptide(L)' 'AVNTELFIKPNKPVMAFGLVAISLCVAYLGYLHATAENKKDLYEAIDSEGSRYMRRKTSKWD' A
#
# COMPACT_ATOMS: atom_id res chain seq x y z
N ALA A 1 16.19 -25.70 -13.08
CA ALA A 1 15.08 -26.09 -13.96
C ALA A 1 13.77 -25.93 -13.19
N VAL A 2 12.74 -25.32 -13.77
CA VAL A 2 11.40 -25.26 -13.17
C VAL A 2 10.59 -26.43 -13.75
N ASN A 3 10.06 -27.30 -12.90
CA ASN A 3 9.28 -28.47 -13.35
C ASN A 3 7.92 -28.02 -13.90
N THR A 4 7.77 -27.98 -15.22
CA THR A 4 6.55 -27.49 -15.88
C THR A 4 5.34 -28.39 -15.62
N GLU A 5 5.53 -29.70 -15.40
CA GLU A 5 4.46 -30.65 -15.09
C GLU A 5 3.74 -30.38 -13.76
N LEU A 6 4.43 -29.74 -12.80
CA LEU A 6 3.88 -29.43 -11.48
C LEU A 6 2.82 -28.32 -11.54
N PHE A 7 2.80 -27.52 -12.60
CA PHE A 7 1.80 -26.45 -12.80
C PHE A 7 0.71 -26.84 -13.81
N ILE A 8 0.94 -27.88 -14.61
CA ILE A 8 0.01 -28.38 -15.65
C ILE A 8 -1.02 -29.35 -15.04
N LYS A 9 -0.65 -30.14 -14.03
CA LYS A 9 -1.57 -31.02 -13.27
C LYS A 9 -2.15 -30.26 -12.06
N PRO A 10 -3.38 -30.55 -11.57
CA PRO A 10 -3.99 -29.79 -10.48
C PRO A 10 -3.13 -29.80 -9.21
N ASN A 11 -2.53 -28.64 -8.94
CA ASN A 11 -1.57 -28.40 -7.88
C ASN A 11 -2.21 -27.54 -6.78
N LYS A 12 -2.82 -28.23 -5.83
CA LYS A 12 -3.51 -27.60 -4.69
C LYS A 12 -2.61 -26.65 -3.88
N PRO A 13 -1.35 -26.97 -3.54
CA PRO A 13 -0.54 -26.07 -2.71
C PRO A 13 -0.13 -24.79 -3.43
N VAL A 14 0.27 -24.85 -4.70
CA VAL A 14 0.66 -23.64 -5.46
C VAL A 14 -0.56 -22.78 -5.78
N MET A 15 -1.71 -23.40 -6.07
CA MET A 15 -2.95 -22.65 -6.25
C MET A 15 -3.34 -21.89 -4.97
N ALA A 16 -3.26 -22.55 -3.80
CA ALA A 16 -3.51 -21.90 -2.51
C ALA A 16 -2.50 -20.78 -2.23
N PHE A 17 -1.22 -21.01 -2.50
CA PHE A 17 -0.18 -20.00 -2.34
C PHE A 17 -0.43 -18.77 -3.24
N GLY A 18 -0.81 -18.99 -4.51
CA GLY A 18 -1.16 -17.91 -5.43
C GLY A 18 -2.35 -17.09 -4.93
N LEU A 19 -3.40 -17.74 -4.42
CA LEU A 19 -4.56 -17.05 -3.86
C LEU A 19 -4.20 -16.23 -2.60
N VAL A 20 -3.34 -16.76 -1.73
CA VAL A 20 -2.84 -16.04 -0.55
C VAL A 20 -1.98 -14.84 -0.97
N ALA A 21 -1.11 -14.99 -1.97
CA ALA A 21 -0.29 -13.88 -2.45
C ALA A 21 -1.16 -12.75 -3.04
N ILE A 22 -2.15 -13.09 -3.87
CA ILE A 22 -3.05 -12.11 -4.48
C ILE A 22 -3.88 -11.40 -3.40
N SER A 23 -4.42 -12.15 -2.43
CA SER A 23 -5.22 -11.55 -1.36
C SER A 23 -4.39 -10.58 -0.50
N LEU A 24 -3.14 -10.92 -0.18
CA LEU A 24 -2.21 -10.04 0.53
C LEU A 24 -1.91 -8.76 -0.28
N CYS A 25 -1.68 -8.86 -1.59
CA CYS A 25 -1.47 -7.69 -2.44
C CYS A 25 -2.67 -6.75 -2.42
N VAL A 26 -3.88 -7.27 -2.63
CA VAL A 26 -5.11 -6.47 -2.63
C VAL A 26 -5.38 -5.87 -1.25
N ALA A 27 -5.17 -6.64 -0.18
CA ALA A 27 -5.30 -6.14 1.19
C ALA A 27 -4.32 -4.99 1.49
N TYR A 28 -3.07 -5.10 1.05
CA TYR A 28 -2.07 -4.04 1.22
C TYR A 28 -2.45 -2.76 0.47
N LEU A 29 -2.92 -2.90 -0.77
CA LEU A 29 -3.42 -1.76 -1.55
C LEU A 29 -4.65 -1.12 -0.89
N GLY A 30 -5.58 -1.93 -0.38
CA GLY A 30 -6.74 -1.45 0.37
C GLY A 30 -6.34 -0.70 1.65
N TYR A 31 -5.36 -1.21 2.39
CA TYR A 31 -4.81 -0.55 3.57
C TYR A 31 -4.16 0.81 3.23
N LEU A 32 -3.33 0.85 2.18
CA LEU A 32 -2.74 2.10 1.71
C LEU A 32 -3.81 3.09 1.25
N HIS A 33 -4.85 2.63 0.56
CA HIS A 33 -5.95 3.48 0.13
C HIS A 33 -6.73 4.06 1.30
N ALA A 34 -7.09 3.24 2.29
CA ALA A 34 -7.79 3.69 3.50
C ALA A 34 -6.95 4.66 4.36
N THR A 35 -5.63 4.47 4.41
CA THR A 35 -4.72 5.36 5.15
C THR A 35 -4.26 6.58 4.36
N ALA A 36 -4.47 6.61 3.04
CA ALA A 36 -4.06 7.72 2.19
C ALA A 36 -4.81 9.01 2.54
N GLU A 37 -6.12 8.95 2.82
CA GLU A 37 -6.89 10.16 3.16
C GLU A 37 -6.44 10.80 4.46
N ASN A 38 -6.05 9.99 5.45
CA ASN A 38 -5.45 10.47 6.70
C ASN A 38 -4.12 11.22 6.49
N LYS A 39 -3.43 10.97 5.36
CA LYS A 39 -2.12 11.57 5.03
C LYS A 39 -2.18 12.71 4.02
N LYS A 40 -3.19 12.75 3.14
CA LYS A 40 -3.35 13.78 2.08
C LYS A 40 -3.40 15.20 2.64
N ASP A 41 -3.90 15.32 3.86
CA ASP A 41 -4.06 16.59 4.53
C ASP A 41 -2.78 17.10 5.18
N LEU A 42 -1.77 16.27 5.44
CA LEU A 42 -0.63 16.66 6.24
C LEU A 42 0.58 16.96 5.34
N TYR A 43 0.97 18.24 5.28
CA TYR A 43 2.25 18.65 4.69
C TYR A 43 3.29 18.86 5.80
N GLU A 44 4.53 18.45 5.54
CA GLU A 44 5.66 18.69 6.43
C GLU A 44 6.07 20.16 6.28
N ALA A 45 5.56 21.01 7.17
CA ALA A 45 5.96 22.40 7.21
C ALA A 45 7.25 22.53 8.02
N ILE A 46 8.22 23.26 7.46
CA ILE A 46 9.51 23.54 8.07
C ILE A 46 9.48 24.99 8.52
N ASP A 47 9.65 25.23 9.82
CA ASP A 47 9.78 26.58 10.33
C ASP A 47 11.11 27.22 9.95
N SER A 48 11.19 28.54 10.07
CA SER A 48 12.41 29.34 9.96
C SER A 48 13.56 28.85 10.86
N GLU A 49 13.25 28.18 11.97
CA GLU A 49 14.20 27.55 12.89
C GLU A 49 14.52 26.07 12.56
N GLY A 50 13.98 25.53 11.47
CA GLY A 50 14.26 24.17 10.99
C GLY A 50 13.43 23.05 11.63
N SER A 51 12.52 23.38 12.56
CA SER A 51 11.62 22.41 13.18
C SER A 51 10.55 21.93 12.20
N ARG A 52 10.39 20.61 12.07
CA ARG A 52 9.43 19.97 11.16
C ARG A 52 8.14 19.63 11.88
N TYR A 53 7.00 20.13 11.38
CA TYR A 53 5.69 19.82 11.94
C TYR A 53 4.70 19.45 10.83
N MET A 54 3.85 18.44 11.10
CA MET A 54 2.79 18.05 10.18
C MET A 54 1.62 19.04 10.31
N ARG A 55 1.29 19.77 9.25
CA ARG A 55 0.18 20.74 9.21
C ARG A 55 -0.85 20.38 8.16
N ARG A 56 -2.13 20.60 8.51
CA ARG A 56 -3.25 20.41 7.59
C ARG A 56 -3.17 21.44 6.46
N LYS A 57 -3.26 21.02 5.18
CA LYS A 57 -3.36 21.93 4.04
C LYS A 57 -4.64 22.76 4.18
N THR A 58 -4.49 24.06 4.46
CA THR A 58 -5.56 25.03 4.35
C THR A 58 -5.49 25.67 2.96
N SER A 59 -6.64 25.86 2.30
CA SER A 59 -6.72 26.70 1.11
C SER A 59 -6.24 28.10 1.47
N LYS A 60 -5.44 28.72 0.60
CA LYS A 60 -5.04 30.13 0.76
C LYS A 60 -6.09 31.11 0.22
N TRP A 61 -7.17 30.57 -0.35
CA TRP A 61 -8.15 31.29 -1.16
C TRP A 61 -9.59 31.23 -0.58
N ASP A 62 -9.74 30.74 0.65
CA ASP A 62 -10.96 30.99 1.46
C ASP A 62 -10.77 32.26 2.29
#